data_AF-D9CI24-F1
#
_entry.id   AF-D9CI24-F1
#
_cell.length_a   1.000
_cell.length_b   1.000
_cell.length_c   1.000
_cell.angle_alpha   90.00
_cell.angle_beta   90.00
_cell.angle_gamma   90.00
#
_symmetry.space_group_name_H-M   'P 1'
#
loop_
_entity.id
_entity.type
_entity.pdbx_description
1 polymer ?
#
loop_
_entity_poly.entity_id
_entity_poly.type
_entity_poly.pdbx_seq_one_letter_code
_entity_poly.pdbx_strand_id
1 'polypeptide(L)'
;DFDWEYPGRQGIGCNTISTSDTANFLALLQELRKDPTGCKLILTAAVSTTPFAGPDGNPTTDVSEFAKVLDWIAIMNYDIWGPWSSTVGPNAPL
;
A
#
# COMPACT_ATOMS: atom_id res chain seq x y z
N ASP A 1 11.42 3.83 2.63
CA ASP A 1 10.09 4.13 2.10
C ASP A 1 9.74 3.07 1.07
N PHE A 2 8.61 2.39 1.25
CA PHE A 2 8.12 1.35 0.34
C PHE A 2 7.05 1.96 -0.56
N ASP A 3 7.19 1.78 -1.87
CA ASP A 3 6.29 2.33 -2.88
C ASP A 3 5.87 1.22 -3.87
N TRP A 4 5.16 0.22 -3.34
CA TRP A 4 4.60 -0.87 -4.14
C TRP A 4 3.14 -0.57 -4.47
N GLU A 5 2.84 -0.45 -5.76
CA GLU A 5 1.50 -0.16 -6.28
C GLU A 5 0.86 -1.35 -7.04
N TYR A 6 0.11 -2.25 -6.43
CA TYR A 6 -0.21 -2.35 -5.00
C TYR A 6 -0.17 -3.83 -4.55
N PRO A 7 0.11 -4.13 -3.27
CA PRO A 7 -0.01 -5.49 -2.74
C PRO A 7 -1.44 -6.02 -2.95
N GLY A 8 -1.57 -7.13 -3.68
CA GLY A 8 -2.85 -7.82 -3.87
C GLY A 8 -3.84 -7.11 -4.80
N ARG A 9 -3.43 -6.05 -5.49
CA ARG A 9 -4.30 -5.28 -6.39
C ARG A 9 -3.57 -4.80 -7.63
N GLN A 10 -4.29 -4.74 -8.75
CA GLN A 10 -3.76 -4.21 -10.00
C GLN A 10 -3.50 -2.70 -9.88
N GLY A 11 -2.26 -2.28 -10.16
CA GLY A 11 -1.90 -0.89 -10.43
C GLY A 11 -1.96 -0.58 -11.93
N ILE A 12 -1.19 0.40 -12.39
CA ILE A 12 -1.01 0.64 -13.84
C ILE A 12 -0.13 -0.46 -14.43
N GLY A 13 -0.59 -1.11 -15.51
CA GLY A 13 0.21 -2.10 -16.26
C GLY A 13 -0.19 -3.55 -15.98
N CYS A 14 0.80 -4.45 -15.91
CA CYS A 14 0.62 -5.91 -15.93
C CYS A 14 1.19 -6.61 -14.68
N ASN A 15 1.07 -5.99 -13.50
CA ASN A 15 1.54 -6.59 -12.25
C ASN A 15 1.03 -8.02 -12.07
N THR A 16 1.92 -8.92 -11.65
CA THR A 16 1.51 -10.22 -11.13
C THR A 16 0.91 -10.00 -9.75
N ILE A 17 -0.32 -10.46 -9.55
CA ILE A 17 -1.03 -10.33 -8.27
C ILE A 17 -1.10 -11.69 -7.59
N SER A 18 -0.89 -11.71 -6.28
CA SER A 18 -1.15 -12.85 -5.41
C SER A 18 -2.04 -12.45 -4.24
N THR A 19 -2.94 -13.37 -3.83
CA THR A 19 -3.73 -13.20 -2.60
C THR A 19 -2.85 -13.20 -1.33
N SER A 20 -1.58 -13.60 -1.45
CA SER A 20 -0.59 -13.57 -0.36
C SER A 20 0.18 -12.25 -0.27
N ASP A 21 0.04 -11.34 -1.22
CA ASP A 21 0.89 -10.14 -1.34
C ASP A 21 0.85 -9.26 -0.09
N THR A 22 -0.35 -8.91 0.38
CA THR A 22 -0.52 -8.07 1.57
C THR A 22 0.05 -8.73 2.84
N ALA A 23 -0.18 -10.03 3.01
CA ALA A 23 0.34 -10.78 4.15
C ALA A 23 1.88 -10.86 4.11
N ASN A 24 2.45 -11.08 2.93
CA ASN A 24 3.90 -11.12 2.74
C ASN A 24 4.54 -9.74 2.92
N PHE A 25 3.86 -8.67 2.49
CA PHE A 25 4.33 -7.31 2.73
C PHE A 25 4.38 -6.99 4.23
N LEU A 26 3.33 -7.35 4.99
CA LEU A 26 3.35 -7.21 6.45
C LEU A 26 4.47 -8.04 7.09
N ALA A 27 4.65 -9.28 6.66
CA ALA A 27 5.70 -10.16 7.16
C ALA A 27 7.10 -9.56 6.93
N LEU A 28 7.36 -8.99 5.74
CA LEU A 28 8.61 -8.28 5.45
C LEU A 28 8.86 -7.14 6.45
N LEU A 29 7.86 -6.29 6.69
CA LEU A 29 7.98 -5.16 7.64
C LEU A 29 8.24 -5.66 9.06
N GLN A 30 7.58 -6.74 9.48
CA GLN A 30 7.80 -7.37 10.77
C GLN A 30 9.21 -7.95 10.91
N GLU A 31 9.75 -8.60 9.87
CA GLU A 31 11.13 -9.08 9.88
C GLU A 31 12.15 -7.94 9.96
N LEU A 32 11.91 -6.82 9.26
CA LEU A 32 12.74 -5.63 9.39
C LEU A 32 12.73 -5.07 10.82
N ARG A 33 11.60 -5.13 11.52
CA ARG A 33 11.53 -4.73 12.94
C ARG A 33 12.22 -5.70 13.89
N LYS A 34 12.37 -6.97 13.51
CA LYS A 34 13.12 -7.97 14.30
C LYS A 34 14.63 -7.88 14.08
N ASP A 35 15.06 -7.39 12.92
CA ASP A 35 16.49 -7.23 12.61
C ASP A 35 17.15 -6.16 13.52
N PRO A 36 18.34 -6.42 14.10
CA PRO A 36 19.04 -5.48 15.00
C PRO A 36 19.41 -4.13 14.37
N THR A 37 19.50 -4.07 13.04
CA THR A 37 19.75 -2.84 12.28
C THR A 37 18.43 -2.27 11.77
N GLY A 38 17.58 -3.12 11.18
CA GLY A 38 16.28 -2.74 10.63
C GLY A 38 15.35 -2.09 11.65
N CYS A 39 15.40 -2.52 12.92
CA CYS A 39 14.59 -1.94 13.98
C CYS A 39 14.91 -0.46 14.27
N LYS A 40 16.09 0.02 13.86
CA LYS A 40 16.54 1.41 14.02
C LYS A 40 16.21 2.28 12.80
N LEU A 41 15.74 1.69 11.71
CA LEU A 41 15.39 2.40 10.50
C LEU A 41 14.01 3.02 10.62
N ILE A 42 13.83 4.14 9.93
CA ILE A 42 12.51 4.69 9.64
C ILE A 42 11.90 3.83 8.51
N LEU A 43 10.77 3.17 8.79
CA LEU A 43 10.01 2.38 7.83
C LEU A 43 8.70 3.07 7.53
N THR A 44 8.51 3.41 6.27
CA THR A 44 7.38 4.19 5.78
C THR A 44 6.87 3.56 4.49
N ALA A 45 5.62 3.83 4.14
CA ALA A 45 5.06 3.38 2.87
C ALA A 45 4.20 4.46 2.23
N ALA A 46 4.37 4.64 0.91
CA ALA A 46 3.37 5.28 0.07
C ALA A 46 2.23 4.28 -0.18
N VAL A 47 0.99 4.71 0.03
CA VAL A 47 -0.19 3.83 -0.01
C VAL A 47 -1.31 4.42 -0.85
N SER A 48 -2.18 3.54 -1.36
CA SER A 48 -3.40 3.94 -2.08
C SER A 48 -4.39 4.69 -1.17
N THR A 49 -5.36 5.37 -1.77
CA THR A 49 -6.52 5.95 -1.09
C THR A 49 -7.48 4.89 -0.53
N THR A 50 -7.36 3.64 -0.96
CA THR A 50 -8.06 2.48 -0.38
C THR A 50 -7.10 1.64 0.46
N PRO A 51 -7.55 1.03 1.58
CA PRO A 51 -6.74 0.07 2.33
C PRO A 51 -6.18 -1.08 1.47
N PHE A 52 -5.13 -1.74 1.97
CA PHE A 52 -4.53 -2.91 1.30
C PHE A 52 -5.56 -4.01 1.01
N ALA A 53 -5.34 -4.78 -0.05
CA ALA A 53 -6.24 -5.87 -0.42
C ALA A 53 -6.14 -7.03 0.58
N GLY A 54 -7.27 -7.52 1.05
CA GLY A 54 -7.38 -8.76 1.81
C GLY A 54 -7.20 -10.00 0.91
N PRO A 55 -7.25 -11.22 1.50
CA PRO A 55 -7.11 -12.47 0.75
C PRO A 55 -8.21 -12.70 -0.30
N ASP A 56 -9.35 -12.01 -0.17
CA ASP A 56 -10.48 -12.02 -1.09
C ASP A 56 -10.37 -10.95 -2.20
N GLY A 57 -9.29 -10.15 -2.19
CA GLY A 57 -9.05 -9.05 -3.13
C GLY A 57 -9.79 -7.75 -2.80
N ASN A 58 -10.60 -7.71 -1.74
CA ASN A 58 -11.30 -6.50 -1.31
C ASN A 58 -10.44 -5.68 -0.34
N PRO A 59 -10.64 -4.36 -0.22
CA PRO A 59 -9.95 -3.57 0.79
C PRO A 59 -10.20 -4.11 2.20
N THR A 60 -9.12 -4.32 2.97
CA THR A 60 -9.22 -4.72 4.38
C THR A 60 -9.90 -3.64 5.22
N THR A 61 -10.62 -4.06 6.25
CA THR A 61 -11.20 -3.16 7.26
C THR A 61 -10.27 -2.93 8.45
N ASP A 62 -9.22 -3.74 8.58
CA ASP A 62 -8.22 -3.64 9.64
C ASP A 62 -6.81 -3.61 9.05
N VAL A 63 -6.07 -2.54 9.39
CA VAL A 63 -4.65 -2.32 9.05
C VAL A 63 -3.80 -2.09 10.30
N SER A 64 -4.33 -2.40 11.48
CA SER A 64 -3.69 -2.11 12.77
C SER A 64 -2.30 -2.75 12.91
N GLU A 65 -2.08 -3.94 12.35
CA GLU A 65 -0.77 -4.57 12.35
C GLU A 65 0.28 -3.80 11.52
N PHE A 66 -0.13 -3.14 10.43
CA PHE A 66 0.77 -2.26 9.67
C PHE A 66 1.15 -1.01 10.48
N ALA A 67 0.19 -0.45 11.23
CA ALA A 67 0.43 0.72 12.09
C ALA A 67 1.42 0.43 13.24
N LYS A 68 1.59 -0.84 13.63
CA LYS A 68 2.61 -1.24 14.63
C LYS A 68 4.03 -1.25 14.09
N VAL A 69 4.19 -1.38 12.77
CA VAL A 69 5.50 -1.60 12.14
C VAL A 69 5.95 -0.45 11.24
N LEU A 70 5.03 0.36 10.71
CA LEU A 70 5.36 1.58 9.97
C LEU A 70 5.38 2.80 10.89
N ASP A 71 6.37 3.66 10.73
CA ASP A 71 6.46 4.93 11.46
C ASP A 71 5.39 5.91 10.98
N TRP A 72 5.13 5.95 9.67
CA TRP A 72 3.99 6.64 9.07
C TRP A 72 3.69 6.10 7.67
N ILE A 73 2.55 6.54 7.14
CA ILE A 73 2.16 6.31 5.75
C ILE A 73 2.01 7.64 5.02
N ALA A 74 2.30 7.65 3.73
CA ALA A 74 1.97 8.74 2.82
C ALA A 74 0.84 8.26 1.91
N ILE A 75 -0.37 8.78 2.12
CA ILE A 75 -1.51 8.45 1.25
C ILE A 75 -1.33 9.21 -0.06
N MET A 76 -1.27 8.46 -1.17
CA MET A 76 -1.20 9.01 -2.52
C MET A 76 -2.60 9.47 -2.96
N ASN A 77 -3.09 10.55 -2.35
CA ASN A 77 -4.42 11.13 -2.57
C ASN A 77 -4.47 12.01 -3.84
N TYR A 78 -3.85 11.53 -4.91
CA TYR A 78 -3.78 12.14 -6.23
C TYR A 78 -4.01 11.06 -7.30
N ASP A 79 -4.00 11.46 -8.56
CA ASP A 79 -4.27 10.58 -9.71
C ASP A 79 -5.65 9.90 -9.65
N ILE A 80 -6.64 10.60 -9.08
CA ILE A 80 -8.04 10.14 -9.01
C ILE A 80 -8.73 10.30 -10.38
N TRP A 81 -8.42 11.38 -11.11
CA TRP A 81 -8.80 11.57 -12.51
C TRP A 81 -7.57 11.76 -13.38
N GLY A 82 -7.60 11.18 -14.58
CA GLY A 82 -6.54 11.33 -15.56
C GLY A 82 -7.00 10.98 -16.98
N PRO A 83 -6.08 10.83 -17.93
CA PRO A 83 -6.40 10.47 -19.31
C PRO A 83 -7.15 9.13 -19.47
N TRP A 84 -7.13 8.27 -18.44
CA TRP A 84 -7.88 7.01 -18.37
C TRP A 84 -9.37 7.21 -18.02
N SER A 85 -9.76 8.38 -17.53
CA SER A 85 -11.14 8.69 -17.16
C SER A 85 -11.99 9.03 -18.40
N SER A 86 -13.28 8.70 -18.36
CA SER A 86 -14.23 8.98 -19.46
C SER A 86 -14.55 10.47 -19.63
N THR A 87 -14.31 11.28 -18.60
CA THR A 87 -14.56 12.72 -18.56
C THR A 87 -13.44 13.43 -17.82
N VAL A 88 -13.28 14.73 -18.08
CA VAL A 88 -12.34 15.59 -17.35
C VAL A 88 -12.80 15.73 -15.90
N GLY A 89 -11.86 15.60 -14.97
CA GLY A 89 -12.09 15.81 -13.54
C GLY A 89 -10.81 16.24 -12.82
N PRO A 90 -10.91 16.61 -11.53
CA PRO A 90 -9.76 17.06 -10.75
C PRO A 90 -8.82 15.91 -10.38
N ASN A 91 -7.50 16.13 -10.46
CA ASN A 91 -6.51 15.10 -10.11
C ASN A 91 -6.64 14.62 -8.65
N ALA A 92 -6.93 15.54 -7.74
CA ALA A 92 -6.99 15.32 -6.29
C ALA A 92 -8.14 16.14 -5.68
N PRO A 93 -9.41 15.70 -5.81
CA PRO A 93 -10.51 16.34 -5.11
C PRO A 93 -10.37 16.13 -3.59
N LEU A 94 -10.82 17.12 -2.82
CA LEU A 94 -10.83 17.07 -1.35
C LEU A 94 -12.07 16.35 -0.82
#